data_AF-A0A812LSX6-F1
#
_entry.id   AF-A0A812LSX6-F1
#
_cell.length_a   1.000
_cell.length_b   1.000
_cell.length_c   1.000
_cell.angle_alpha   90.00
_cell.angle_beta   90.00
_cell.angle_gamma   90.00
#
_symmetry.space_group_name_H-M   'P 1'
#
loop_
_entity.id
_entity.type
_entity.pdbx_description
1 polymer ?
#
loop_
_entity_poly.entity_id
_entity_poly.type
_entity_poly.pdbx_seq_one_letter_code
_entity_poly.pdbx_strand_id
1 'polypeptide(L)'
;MFQCPDFLEAAMRPDVDELDFTWLVAQQVTGHIRARCPSTSSTVVVVASTIDYRNLARHLVSAEDHVIEVGSSLGHCTEILHARAADVLGLDVSVAQLAESRRRVPGAEFEFLDIFEEADRLAALPAAAHCKKVFLDIGGDRQRLQVLHAIDILRRCVPKAQLIVVKSEELHSAMASWTGCASSASSGEGVYLERPCDFLHSAEGFGPPARLPKQRRATRIRSLAQNQLMASADPERWFSRQEIEAALPSFSNMRGFCLARDEDLNVELATCLFLHHEQNPLFLDHAACCIYADDEEVEELMRRCGKHAIPVFWGQGGGPVMQEFLGSYEIVEMLPLSHSLYEAPALCEHLQRLRRRSRRPMTGPQLLQMKYVEAALESEYPEHPCKCSDPSAWLQEILRNAIELLVASGSLSA
;
A
#
# COMPACT_ATOMS: atom_id res chain seq x y z
N MET A 1 -56.43 -2.38 -1.22
CA MET A 1 -56.56 -3.01 0.11
C MET A 1 -55.91 -4.39 0.00
N PHE A 2 -54.59 -4.45 0.20
CA PHE A 2 -53.84 -5.69 0.36
C PHE A 2 -53.13 -5.54 1.71
N GLN A 3 -53.63 -6.21 2.73
CA GLN A 3 -52.97 -6.37 4.02
C GLN A 3 -52.25 -7.72 3.98
N CYS A 4 -50.92 -7.69 4.10
CA CYS A 4 -50.11 -8.88 4.34
C CYS A 4 -49.75 -8.86 5.84
N PRO A 5 -50.28 -9.79 6.68
CA PRO A 5 -50.12 -9.73 8.13
C PRO A 5 -48.77 -10.22 8.67
N ASP A 6 -47.87 -10.75 7.84
CA ASP A 6 -46.74 -11.56 8.33
C ASP A 6 -45.47 -10.75 8.69
N PHE A 7 -45.52 -9.41 8.64
CA PHE A 7 -44.33 -8.57 8.82
C PHE A 7 -43.95 -8.33 10.30
N LEU A 8 -44.88 -8.52 11.23
CA LEU A 8 -44.65 -8.20 12.66
C LEU A 8 -44.16 -9.39 13.49
N GLU A 9 -44.28 -10.64 13.01
CA GLU A 9 -43.84 -11.82 13.78
C GLU A 9 -42.35 -12.14 13.61
N ALA A 10 -41.70 -11.68 12.53
CA ALA A 10 -40.26 -11.87 12.34
C ALA A 10 -39.39 -10.97 13.24
N ALA A 11 -39.93 -9.84 13.72
CA ALA A 11 -39.18 -8.81 14.46
C ALA A 11 -39.04 -9.07 15.97
N MET A 12 -39.55 -10.20 16.49
CA MET A 12 -39.59 -10.49 17.94
C MET A 12 -38.82 -11.75 18.38
N ARG A 13 -37.92 -12.28 17.55
CA ARG A 13 -37.03 -13.37 17.98
C ARG A 13 -35.77 -12.81 18.65
N PRO A 14 -35.43 -13.23 19.89
CA PRO A 14 -34.30 -12.67 20.64
C PRO A 14 -32.92 -13.17 20.21
N ASP A 15 -32.82 -14.00 19.17
CA ASP A 15 -31.57 -14.44 18.54
C ASP A 15 -31.57 -13.98 17.08
N VAL A 16 -31.19 -12.72 16.83
CA VAL A 16 -31.02 -12.20 15.47
C VAL A 16 -29.55 -12.37 15.11
N ASP A 17 -29.24 -13.39 14.31
CA ASP A 17 -27.91 -13.59 13.74
C ASP A 17 -27.51 -12.35 12.92
N GLU A 18 -26.22 -11.99 12.92
CA GLU A 18 -25.62 -10.86 12.19
C GLU A 18 -25.98 -10.84 10.68
N LEU A 19 -26.41 -11.99 10.13
CA LEU A 19 -26.92 -12.17 8.77
C LEU A 19 -28.27 -11.47 8.49
N ASP A 20 -29.17 -11.39 9.46
CA ASP A 20 -30.49 -10.76 9.28
C ASP A 20 -30.39 -9.23 9.17
N PHE A 21 -29.41 -8.65 9.85
CA PHE A 21 -29.19 -7.20 9.84
C PHE A 21 -28.80 -6.68 8.45
N THR A 22 -27.83 -7.33 7.81
CA THR A 22 -27.40 -6.85 6.48
C THR A 22 -28.49 -7.05 5.42
N TRP A 23 -29.29 -8.10 5.57
CA TRP A 23 -30.45 -8.32 4.71
C TRP A 23 -31.49 -7.20 4.87
N LEU A 24 -31.75 -6.75 6.11
CA LEU A 24 -32.66 -5.64 6.39
C LEU A 24 -32.18 -4.33 5.75
N VAL A 25 -30.89 -4.01 5.90
CA VAL A 25 -30.27 -2.86 5.22
C VAL A 25 -30.44 -2.99 3.70
N ALA A 26 -30.19 -4.17 3.14
CA ALA A 26 -30.34 -4.38 1.70
C ALA A 26 -31.79 -4.22 1.22
N GLN A 27 -32.78 -4.66 2.01
CA GLN A 27 -34.19 -4.45 1.73
C GLN A 27 -34.57 -2.97 1.76
N GLN A 28 -34.12 -2.22 2.77
CA GLN A 28 -34.37 -0.79 2.86
C GLN A 28 -33.72 -0.02 1.70
N VAL A 29 -32.47 -0.33 1.36
CA VAL A 29 -31.77 0.26 0.20
C VAL A 29 -32.56 0.00 -1.07
N THR A 30 -32.99 -1.25 -1.30
CA THR A 30 -33.75 -1.63 -2.50
C THR A 30 -35.10 -0.93 -2.56
N GLY A 31 -35.80 -0.84 -1.41
CA GLY A 31 -37.05 -0.09 -1.29
C GLY A 31 -36.87 1.40 -1.59
N HIS A 32 -35.82 2.01 -1.05
CA HIS A 32 -35.47 3.42 -1.29
C HIS A 32 -35.14 3.69 -2.77
N ILE A 33 -34.34 2.82 -3.40
CA ILE A 33 -33.99 2.95 -4.82
C ILE A 33 -35.26 2.84 -5.68
N ARG A 34 -36.18 1.94 -5.36
CA ARG A 34 -37.43 1.74 -6.11
C ARG A 34 -38.45 2.86 -5.90
N ALA A 35 -38.51 3.45 -4.71
CA ALA A 35 -39.53 4.44 -4.35
C ALA A 35 -39.24 5.86 -4.86
N ARG A 36 -37.98 6.16 -5.21
CA ARG A 36 -37.63 7.49 -5.72
C ARG A 36 -38.04 7.67 -7.18
N CYS A 37 -38.66 8.83 -7.47
CA CYS A 37 -38.75 9.37 -8.82
C CYS A 37 -37.35 9.41 -9.47
N PRO A 38 -37.22 9.45 -10.81
CA PRO A 38 -35.93 9.44 -11.51
C PRO A 38 -35.16 10.76 -11.32
N SER A 39 -34.82 11.09 -10.08
CA SER A 39 -33.79 12.06 -9.75
C SER A 39 -32.46 11.48 -10.21
N THR A 40 -31.71 12.26 -10.97
CA THR A 40 -30.46 11.86 -11.65
C THR A 40 -29.29 11.56 -10.71
N SER A 41 -29.47 11.62 -9.39
CA SER A 41 -28.38 11.44 -8.42
C SER A 41 -28.34 10.02 -7.86
N SER A 42 -27.20 9.34 -8.00
CA SER A 42 -26.93 8.03 -7.41
C SER A 42 -27.09 8.04 -5.89
N THR A 43 -27.72 7.00 -5.34
CA THR A 43 -27.76 6.72 -3.90
C THR A 43 -26.38 6.29 -3.42
N VAL A 44 -25.89 6.85 -2.31
CA VAL A 44 -24.58 6.50 -1.74
C VAL A 44 -24.78 5.83 -0.38
N VAL A 45 -24.26 4.61 -0.24
CA VAL A 45 -24.29 3.83 1.01
C VAL A 45 -22.88 3.70 1.51
N VAL A 46 -22.62 4.09 2.77
CA VAL A 46 -21.28 4.03 3.36
C VAL A 46 -21.26 2.99 4.47
N VAL A 47 -20.25 2.13 4.46
CA VAL A 47 -20.01 1.10 5.49
C VAL A 47 -18.58 1.21 6.01
N ALA A 48 -18.36 0.84 7.27
CA ALA A 48 -17.04 0.84 7.87
C ALA A 48 -16.29 -0.49 7.62
N SER A 49 -16.99 -1.62 7.65
CA SER A 49 -16.36 -2.95 7.66
C SER A 49 -16.29 -3.62 6.29
N THR A 50 -15.28 -4.46 6.10
CA THR A 50 -15.16 -5.34 4.93
C THR A 50 -16.28 -6.37 4.85
N ILE A 51 -16.80 -6.81 6.01
CA ILE A 51 -17.87 -7.81 6.10
C ILE A 51 -19.16 -7.21 5.52
N ASP A 52 -19.56 -6.02 5.99
CA ASP A 52 -20.75 -5.33 5.52
C ASP A 52 -20.66 -4.99 4.04
N TYR A 53 -19.50 -4.50 3.59
CA TYR A 53 -19.25 -4.17 2.19
C TYR A 53 -19.51 -5.38 1.27
N ARG A 54 -18.96 -6.55 1.64
CA ARG A 54 -19.17 -7.80 0.89
C ARG A 54 -20.58 -8.35 1.04
N ASN A 55 -21.22 -8.16 2.20
CA ASN A 55 -22.62 -8.55 2.38
C ASN A 55 -23.53 -7.70 1.49
N LEU A 56 -23.29 -6.40 1.36
CA LEU A 56 -24.02 -5.53 0.42
C LEU A 56 -23.78 -5.96 -1.02
N ALA A 57 -22.56 -6.34 -1.41
CA ALA A 57 -22.28 -6.92 -2.73
C ALA A 57 -23.15 -8.15 -3.03
N ARG A 58 -23.37 -9.03 -2.04
CA ARG A 58 -24.25 -10.21 -2.21
C ARG A 58 -25.71 -9.83 -2.41
N HIS A 59 -26.22 -8.86 -1.67
CA HIS A 59 -27.66 -8.63 -1.59
C HIS A 59 -28.17 -7.51 -2.52
N LEU A 60 -27.30 -6.57 -2.87
CA LEU A 60 -27.65 -5.41 -3.67
C LEU A 60 -27.32 -5.57 -5.14
N VAL A 61 -26.83 -6.71 -5.61
CA VAL A 61 -26.50 -6.96 -7.04
C VAL A 61 -27.39 -8.07 -7.59
N SER A 62 -27.94 -7.84 -8.79
CA SER A 62 -28.75 -8.79 -9.55
C SER A 62 -28.11 -9.14 -10.90
N ALA A 63 -28.66 -10.15 -11.56
CA ALA A 63 -28.13 -10.70 -12.82
C ALA A 63 -28.20 -9.74 -14.01
N GLU A 64 -28.90 -8.61 -13.88
CA GLU A 64 -29.04 -7.57 -14.89
C GLU A 64 -28.19 -6.32 -14.61
N ASP A 65 -27.39 -6.35 -13.54
CA ASP A 65 -26.50 -5.26 -13.17
C ASP A 65 -25.15 -5.39 -13.87
N HIS A 66 -24.64 -4.24 -14.26
CA HIS A 66 -23.28 -4.06 -14.72
C HIS A 66 -22.53 -3.27 -13.65
N VAL A 67 -21.43 -3.83 -13.16
CA VAL A 67 -20.78 -3.36 -11.93
C VAL A 67 -19.36 -2.91 -12.19
N ILE A 68 -19.00 -1.75 -11.65
CA ILE A 68 -17.60 -1.32 -11.54
C ILE A 68 -17.19 -1.40 -10.08
N GLU A 69 -16.07 -2.06 -9.81
CA GLU A 69 -15.42 -2.05 -8.51
C GLU A 69 -14.13 -1.23 -8.58
N VAL A 70 -14.00 -0.22 -7.72
CA VAL A 70 -12.78 0.58 -7.56
C VAL A 70 -12.03 0.12 -6.32
N GLY A 71 -10.80 -0.34 -6.52
CA GLY A 71 -9.97 -0.96 -5.48
C GLY A 71 -10.25 -2.46 -5.35
N SER A 72 -10.13 -3.22 -6.45
CA SER A 72 -10.44 -4.65 -6.45
C SER A 72 -9.49 -5.48 -5.57
N SER A 73 -8.29 -4.98 -5.27
CA SER A 73 -7.31 -5.61 -4.39
C SER A 73 -7.00 -7.05 -4.82
N LEU A 74 -7.22 -8.06 -3.97
CA LEU A 74 -6.99 -9.47 -4.28
C LEU A 74 -8.19 -10.14 -4.99
N GLY A 75 -9.25 -9.39 -5.32
CA GLY A 75 -10.40 -9.88 -6.09
C GLY A 75 -11.50 -10.56 -5.27
N HIS A 76 -11.44 -10.53 -3.93
CA HIS A 76 -12.42 -11.22 -3.07
C HIS A 76 -13.84 -10.66 -3.18
N CYS A 77 -13.98 -9.34 -3.28
CA CYS A 77 -15.29 -8.73 -3.47
C CYS A 77 -15.71 -8.83 -4.94
N THR A 78 -14.78 -8.68 -5.88
CA THR A 78 -15.03 -8.95 -7.30
C THR A 78 -15.60 -10.34 -7.56
N GLU A 79 -15.10 -11.37 -6.88
CA GLU A 79 -15.62 -12.75 -6.97
C GLU A 79 -17.10 -12.83 -6.57
N ILE A 80 -17.49 -12.13 -5.50
CA ILE A 80 -18.87 -12.05 -5.03
C ILE A 80 -19.75 -11.33 -6.05
N LEU A 81 -19.26 -10.20 -6.57
CA LEU A 81 -19.97 -9.40 -7.56
C LEU A 81 -20.16 -10.19 -8.86
N HIS A 82 -19.11 -10.88 -9.33
CA HIS A 82 -19.10 -11.63 -10.57
C HIS A 82 -20.06 -12.83 -10.53
N ALA A 83 -20.23 -13.44 -9.36
CA ALA A 83 -21.21 -14.52 -9.18
C ALA A 83 -22.68 -14.04 -9.25
N ARG A 84 -22.95 -12.74 -9.30
CA ARG A 84 -24.30 -12.14 -9.22
C ARG A 84 -24.63 -11.21 -10.37
N ALA A 85 -23.67 -10.44 -10.86
CA ALA A 85 -23.84 -9.43 -11.89
C ALA A 85 -23.87 -10.03 -13.31
N ALA A 86 -24.34 -9.26 -14.29
CA ALA A 86 -24.20 -9.57 -15.70
C ALA A 86 -22.71 -9.52 -16.13
N ASP A 87 -22.02 -8.47 -15.70
CA ASP A 87 -20.58 -8.30 -15.83
C ASP A 87 -20.00 -7.46 -14.67
N VAL A 88 -18.69 -7.58 -14.50
CA VAL A 88 -17.92 -6.84 -13.49
C VAL A 88 -16.60 -6.39 -14.08
N LEU A 89 -16.30 -5.11 -13.92
CA LEU A 89 -14.98 -4.53 -14.17
C LEU A 89 -14.32 -4.16 -12.82
N GLY A 90 -13.22 -4.83 -12.50
CA GLY A 90 -12.38 -4.49 -11.36
C GLY A 90 -11.28 -3.49 -11.75
N LEU A 91 -11.19 -2.38 -11.02
CA LEU A 91 -10.17 -1.35 -11.20
C LEU A 91 -9.22 -1.35 -10.00
N ASP A 92 -7.92 -1.28 -10.28
CA ASP A 92 -6.90 -1.12 -9.24
C ASP A 92 -5.67 -0.38 -9.79
N VAL A 93 -4.87 0.20 -8.89
CA VAL A 93 -3.60 0.87 -9.19
C VAL A 93 -2.40 -0.04 -8.93
N SER A 94 -2.61 -1.25 -8.43
CA SER A 94 -1.57 -2.24 -8.18
C SER A 94 -1.62 -3.35 -9.23
N VAL A 95 -0.60 -3.40 -10.08
CA VAL A 95 -0.48 -4.42 -11.13
C VAL A 95 -0.43 -5.84 -10.54
N ALA A 96 0.25 -6.01 -9.41
CA ALA A 96 0.32 -7.29 -8.71
C ALA A 96 -1.06 -7.77 -8.21
N GLN A 97 -1.87 -6.84 -7.68
CA GLN A 97 -3.24 -7.11 -7.22
C GLN A 97 -4.17 -7.43 -8.40
N LEU A 98 -4.03 -6.75 -9.52
CA LEU A 98 -4.76 -7.09 -10.75
C LEU A 98 -4.39 -8.48 -11.28
N ALA A 99 -3.10 -8.83 -11.26
CA ALA A 99 -2.65 -10.15 -11.67
C ALA A 99 -3.26 -11.25 -10.79
N GLU A 100 -3.27 -11.06 -9.47
CA GLU A 100 -3.93 -11.97 -8.53
C GLU A 100 -5.45 -12.04 -8.74
N SER A 101 -6.10 -10.90 -8.93
CA SER A 101 -7.54 -10.83 -9.15
C SER A 101 -7.97 -11.55 -10.43
N ARG A 102 -7.18 -11.43 -11.52
CA ARG A 102 -7.40 -12.18 -12.77
C ARG A 102 -7.25 -13.68 -12.59
N ARG A 103 -6.30 -14.13 -11.76
CA ARG A 103 -6.16 -15.56 -11.42
C ARG A 103 -7.37 -16.06 -10.63
N ARG A 104 -7.84 -15.25 -9.68
CA ARG A 104 -8.98 -15.60 -8.81
C ARG A 104 -10.31 -15.62 -9.57
N VAL A 105 -10.54 -14.64 -10.46
CA VAL A 105 -11.83 -14.43 -11.14
C VAL A 105 -11.58 -14.31 -12.65
N PRO A 106 -11.22 -15.40 -13.35
CA PRO A 106 -10.81 -15.34 -14.75
C PRO A 106 -11.93 -14.93 -15.73
N GLY A 107 -13.20 -14.95 -15.28
CA GLY A 107 -14.35 -14.49 -16.06
C GLY A 107 -14.67 -13.00 -15.91
N ALA A 108 -14.01 -12.28 -15.00
CA ALA A 108 -14.19 -10.84 -14.81
C ALA A 108 -13.11 -10.04 -15.55
N GLU A 109 -13.45 -8.81 -15.93
CA GLU A 109 -12.49 -7.89 -16.52
C GLU A 109 -11.75 -7.12 -15.43
N PHE A 110 -10.48 -6.83 -15.68
CA PHE A 110 -9.63 -6.09 -14.75
C PHE A 110 -8.75 -5.10 -15.48
N GLU A 111 -8.74 -3.85 -15.01
CA GLU A 111 -8.01 -2.76 -15.65
C GLU A 111 -7.19 -1.96 -14.64
N PHE A 112 -5.97 -1.61 -15.04
CA PHE A 112 -5.16 -0.64 -14.30
C PHE A 112 -5.71 0.75 -14.58
N LEU A 113 -6.21 1.41 -13.53
CA LEU A 113 -6.74 2.78 -13.64
C LEU A 113 -6.69 3.49 -12.29
N ASP A 114 -6.10 4.69 -12.27
CA ASP A 114 -6.17 5.59 -11.13
C ASP A 114 -7.30 6.62 -11.31
N ILE A 115 -8.42 6.45 -10.61
CA ILE A 115 -9.61 7.29 -10.81
C ILE A 115 -9.36 8.79 -10.57
N PHE A 116 -8.34 9.14 -9.78
CA PHE A 116 -8.04 10.54 -9.47
C PHE A 116 -7.20 11.23 -10.55
N GLU A 117 -6.39 10.46 -11.29
CA GLU A 117 -5.51 10.99 -12.34
C GLU A 117 -6.12 10.77 -13.73
N GLU A 118 -6.95 9.73 -13.89
CA GLU A 118 -7.45 9.25 -15.18
C GLU A 118 -8.98 9.25 -15.25
N ALA A 119 -9.63 10.23 -14.64
CA ALA A 119 -11.10 10.36 -14.62
C ALA A 119 -11.72 10.37 -16.04
N ASP A 120 -11.07 11.02 -17.01
CA ASP A 120 -11.54 11.06 -18.40
C ASP A 120 -11.47 9.67 -19.05
N ARG A 121 -10.44 8.88 -18.74
CA ARG A 121 -10.31 7.50 -19.21
C ARG A 121 -11.40 6.63 -18.61
N LEU A 122 -11.68 6.77 -17.31
CA LEU A 122 -12.80 6.08 -16.65
C LEU A 122 -14.12 6.38 -17.36
N ALA A 123 -14.39 7.64 -17.70
CA ALA A 123 -15.61 8.04 -18.41
C ALA A 123 -15.69 7.47 -19.84
N ALA A 124 -14.54 7.21 -20.47
CA ALA A 124 -14.45 6.63 -21.80
C ALA A 124 -14.57 5.10 -21.82
N LEU A 125 -14.48 4.41 -20.67
CA LEU A 125 -14.61 2.97 -20.61
C LEU A 125 -16.02 2.53 -21.03
N PRO A 126 -16.17 1.51 -21.91
CA PRO A 126 -17.48 0.99 -22.28
C PRO A 126 -18.33 0.61 -21.07
N ALA A 127 -17.72 -0.03 -20.06
CA ALA A 127 -18.33 -0.41 -18.78
C ALA A 127 -19.02 0.78 -18.08
N ALA A 128 -18.40 1.96 -18.06
CA ALA A 128 -18.92 3.14 -17.37
C ALA A 128 -20.25 3.64 -17.98
N ALA A 129 -20.43 3.48 -19.29
CA ALA A 129 -21.62 3.95 -20.00
C ALA A 129 -22.90 3.17 -19.67
N HIS A 130 -22.79 1.98 -19.07
CA HIS A 130 -23.91 1.10 -18.76
C HIS A 130 -23.92 0.57 -17.32
N CYS A 131 -22.87 0.86 -16.55
CA CYS A 131 -22.77 0.53 -15.13
C CYS A 131 -23.93 1.14 -14.33
N LYS A 132 -24.61 0.30 -13.55
CA LYS A 132 -25.72 0.69 -12.66
C LYS A 132 -25.30 0.76 -11.20
N LYS A 133 -24.25 0.03 -10.81
CA LYS A 133 -23.81 -0.08 -9.41
C LYS A 133 -22.29 0.03 -9.34
N VAL A 134 -21.82 0.88 -8.44
CA VAL A 134 -20.39 1.05 -8.19
C VAL A 134 -20.07 0.62 -6.76
N PHE A 135 -18.97 -0.10 -6.61
CA PHE A 135 -18.40 -0.52 -5.34
C PHE A 135 -17.04 0.17 -5.17
N LEU A 136 -16.86 0.97 -4.11
CA LEU A 136 -15.68 1.79 -3.87
C LEU A 136 -14.99 1.37 -2.56
N ASP A 137 -13.82 0.75 -2.68
CA ASP A 137 -12.91 0.42 -1.57
C ASP A 137 -11.47 0.78 -1.93
N ILE A 138 -11.15 2.07 -1.92
CA ILE A 138 -9.79 2.55 -2.23
C ILE A 138 -8.75 2.31 -1.11
N GLY A 139 -9.13 1.57 -0.05
CA GLY A 139 -8.26 1.06 1.01
C GLY A 139 -7.47 2.11 1.82
N GLY A 140 -6.89 1.67 2.95
CA GLY A 140 -5.90 2.42 3.74
C GLY A 140 -6.43 3.59 4.59
N ASP A 141 -5.50 4.36 5.18
CA ASP A 141 -5.73 5.59 5.97
C ASP A 141 -6.16 6.78 5.09
N ARG A 142 -7.00 6.54 4.07
CA ARG A 142 -7.45 7.56 3.13
C ARG A 142 -8.41 8.51 3.84
N GLN A 143 -8.07 9.79 3.79
CA GLN A 143 -8.83 10.84 4.45
C GLN A 143 -10.24 10.95 3.87
N ARG A 144 -11.20 11.31 4.72
CA ARG A 144 -12.61 11.53 4.36
C ARG A 144 -12.78 12.35 3.07
N LEU A 145 -12.02 13.44 2.92
CA LEU A 145 -12.09 14.31 1.74
C LEU A 145 -11.71 13.60 0.42
N GLN A 146 -10.81 12.62 0.47
CA GLN A 146 -10.42 11.85 -0.73
C GLN A 146 -11.51 10.88 -1.16
N VAL A 147 -12.18 10.24 -0.19
CA VAL A 147 -13.33 9.37 -0.47
C VAL A 147 -14.48 10.17 -1.08
N LEU A 148 -14.76 11.35 -0.52
CA LEU A 148 -15.74 12.29 -1.04
C LEU A 148 -15.41 12.73 -2.48
N HIS A 149 -14.13 13.02 -2.75
CA HIS A 149 -13.68 13.35 -4.10
C HIS A 149 -13.83 12.17 -5.09
N ALA A 150 -13.56 10.94 -4.66
CA ALA A 150 -13.78 9.75 -5.47
C ALA A 150 -15.27 9.56 -5.82
N ILE A 151 -16.17 9.77 -4.85
CA ILE A 151 -17.62 9.70 -5.09
C ILE A 151 -18.06 10.74 -6.13
N ASP A 152 -17.52 11.97 -6.08
CA ASP A 152 -17.81 13.00 -7.07
C ASP A 152 -17.32 12.62 -8.48
N ILE A 153 -16.09 12.08 -8.60
CA ILE A 153 -15.56 11.56 -9.86
C ILE A 153 -16.48 10.47 -10.41
N LEU A 154 -16.86 9.50 -9.59
CA LEU A 154 -17.72 8.38 -10.02
C LEU A 154 -19.08 8.85 -10.53
N ARG A 155 -19.68 9.85 -9.89
CA ARG A 155 -20.95 10.43 -10.34
C ARG A 155 -20.85 11.11 -11.70
N ARG A 156 -19.71 11.78 -11.97
CA ARG A 156 -19.45 12.44 -13.25
C ARG A 156 -19.12 11.45 -14.35
N CYS A 157 -18.31 10.44 -14.04
CA CYS A 157 -17.79 9.48 -15.03
C CYS A 157 -18.71 8.29 -15.27
N VAL A 158 -19.59 7.95 -14.32
CA VAL A 158 -20.51 6.81 -14.39
C VAL A 158 -21.96 7.29 -14.24
N PRO A 159 -22.50 8.04 -15.23
CA PRO A 159 -23.74 8.81 -15.08
C PRO A 159 -25.00 7.96 -14.92
N LYS A 160 -24.94 6.66 -15.22
CA LYS A 160 -26.07 5.72 -15.03
C LYS A 160 -26.02 4.97 -13.70
N ALA A 161 -25.00 5.21 -12.87
CA ALA A 161 -24.92 4.60 -11.56
C ALA A 161 -26.12 5.04 -10.72
N GLN A 162 -26.88 4.07 -10.24
CA GLN A 162 -28.03 4.26 -9.35
C GLN A 162 -27.61 4.10 -7.89
N LEU A 163 -26.56 3.30 -7.66
CA LEU A 163 -26.03 2.98 -6.33
C LEU A 163 -24.50 3.07 -6.34
N ILE A 164 -23.94 3.69 -5.32
CA ILE A 164 -22.51 3.68 -5.00
C ILE A 164 -22.37 3.16 -3.56
N VAL A 165 -21.78 1.98 -3.38
CA VAL A 165 -21.45 1.43 -2.07
C VAL A 165 -20.00 1.76 -1.76
N VAL A 166 -19.75 2.37 -0.60
CA VAL A 166 -18.44 2.90 -0.22
C VAL A 166 -17.99 2.26 1.08
N LYS A 167 -16.79 1.68 1.09
CA LYS A 167 -16.14 1.27 2.33
C LYS A 167 -15.19 2.36 2.83
N SER A 168 -15.48 2.93 3.99
CA SER A 168 -14.60 3.90 4.65
C SER A 168 -14.97 4.08 6.12
N GLU A 169 -14.05 3.71 7.02
CA GLU A 169 -14.21 3.89 8.46
C GLU A 169 -14.32 5.38 8.84
N GLU A 170 -13.45 6.23 8.27
CA GLU A 170 -13.41 7.67 8.59
C GLU A 170 -14.67 8.40 8.11
N LEU A 171 -15.12 8.12 6.87
CA LEU A 171 -16.35 8.73 6.36
C LEU A 171 -17.57 8.22 7.13
N HIS A 172 -17.64 6.93 7.43
CA HIS A 172 -18.72 6.35 8.24
C HIS A 172 -18.79 6.99 9.63
N SER A 173 -17.65 7.10 10.32
CA SER A 173 -17.55 7.76 11.63
C SER A 173 -17.98 9.24 11.56
N ALA A 174 -17.55 9.96 10.53
CA ALA A 174 -17.94 11.36 10.33
C ALA A 174 -19.46 11.51 10.11
N MET A 175 -20.06 10.63 9.31
CA MET A 175 -21.50 10.63 9.05
C MET A 175 -22.31 10.33 10.32
N ALA A 176 -21.84 9.44 11.18
CA ALA A 176 -22.50 9.15 12.47
C ALA A 176 -22.58 10.37 13.40
N SER A 177 -21.66 11.33 13.26
CA SER A 177 -21.66 12.59 14.02
C SER A 177 -22.39 13.75 13.34
N TRP A 178 -22.90 13.55 12.11
CA TRP A 178 -23.49 14.62 11.32
C TRP A 178 -24.98 14.77 11.61
N THR A 179 -25.39 15.95 12.09
CA THR A 179 -26.78 16.28 12.46
C THR A 179 -27.76 16.26 11.28
N GLY A 180 -27.26 16.29 10.03
CA GLY A 180 -28.06 16.16 8.81
C GLY A 180 -28.36 14.72 8.40
N CYS A 181 -27.73 13.73 9.05
CA CYS A 181 -28.09 12.34 8.82
C CYS A 181 -29.40 12.11 9.56
N ALA A 182 -30.47 11.75 8.84
CA ALA A 182 -31.74 11.38 9.45
C ALA A 182 -31.51 10.20 10.39
N SER A 183 -31.23 10.53 11.65
CA SER A 183 -30.95 9.56 12.68
C SER A 183 -32.29 9.06 13.18
N SER A 184 -32.86 8.09 12.47
CA SER A 184 -33.67 7.04 13.07
C SER A 184 -32.74 6.15 13.92
N ALA A 185 -32.03 6.76 14.89
CA ALA A 185 -31.04 6.14 15.75
C ALA A 185 -31.62 5.12 16.73
N SER A 186 -32.92 4.79 16.63
CA SER A 186 -33.57 3.80 17.49
C SER A 186 -33.57 2.37 16.93
N SER A 187 -33.16 2.13 15.67
CA SER A 187 -33.31 0.79 15.04
C SER A 187 -32.05 0.22 14.37
N GLY A 188 -30.88 0.86 14.51
CA GLY A 188 -29.65 0.36 13.87
C GLY A 188 -29.65 0.50 12.35
N GLU A 189 -30.41 1.41 11.77
CA GLU A 189 -30.45 1.56 10.31
C GLU A 189 -29.10 1.98 9.72
N GLY A 190 -28.71 1.41 8.57
CA GLY A 190 -27.47 1.76 7.88
C GLY A 190 -27.38 3.26 7.57
N VAL A 191 -26.16 3.82 7.54
CA VAL A 191 -25.98 5.27 7.38
C VAL A 191 -26.09 5.67 5.91
N TYR A 192 -27.22 6.24 5.53
CA TYR A 192 -27.46 6.74 4.18
C TYR A 192 -26.94 8.15 4.00
N LEU A 193 -26.17 8.37 2.94
CA LEU A 193 -25.86 9.72 2.52
C LEU A 193 -27.00 10.20 1.60
N GLU A 194 -28.14 10.55 2.19
CA GLU A 194 -29.32 10.95 1.42
C GLU A 194 -29.10 12.24 0.61
N ARG A 195 -28.31 13.14 1.18
CA ARG A 195 -27.93 14.43 0.61
C ARG A 195 -26.42 14.56 0.62
N PRO A 196 -25.71 13.86 -0.29
CA PRO A 196 -24.25 13.91 -0.34
C PRO A 196 -23.73 15.31 -0.55
N CYS A 197 -24.45 16.11 -1.36
CA CYS A 197 -24.13 17.52 -1.53
C CYS A 197 -24.19 18.25 -0.19
N ASP A 198 -25.24 18.09 0.63
CA ASP A 198 -25.34 18.80 1.91
C ASP A 198 -24.24 18.36 2.89
N PHE A 199 -23.91 17.07 2.92
CA PHE A 199 -22.78 16.58 3.71
C PHE A 199 -21.46 17.17 3.22
N LEU A 200 -21.22 17.17 1.90
CA LEU A 200 -20.05 17.78 1.26
C LEU A 200 -19.93 19.26 1.62
N HIS A 201 -20.98 20.06 1.41
CA HIS A 201 -20.99 21.49 1.74
C HIS A 201 -20.81 21.75 3.25
N SER A 202 -21.38 20.89 4.11
CA SER A 202 -21.15 21.00 5.57
C SER A 202 -19.72 20.63 5.96
N ALA A 203 -19.09 19.72 5.22
CA ALA A 203 -17.69 19.35 5.40
C ALA A 203 -16.73 20.40 4.79
N GLU A 204 -17.18 21.22 3.83
CA GLU A 204 -16.43 22.34 3.22
C GLU A 204 -16.31 23.58 4.14
N GLY A 205 -16.98 23.57 5.30
CA GLY A 205 -16.64 24.49 6.41
C GLY A 205 -15.20 24.30 6.92
N PHE A 206 -14.58 23.17 6.60
CA PHE A 206 -13.14 23.00 6.57
C PHE A 206 -12.67 23.51 5.20
N GLY A 207 -11.94 24.62 5.16
CA GLY A 207 -11.59 25.35 3.93
C GLY A 207 -11.07 24.47 2.78
N PRO A 208 -11.09 25.00 1.52
CA PRO A 208 -10.80 24.22 0.32
C PRO A 208 -9.58 23.34 0.54
N PRO A 209 -9.61 22.05 0.14
CA PRO A 209 -8.50 21.13 0.40
C PRO A 209 -7.24 21.84 -0.02
N ALA A 210 -6.38 22.17 0.95
CA ALA A 210 -5.13 22.86 0.68
C ALA A 210 -4.50 22.11 -0.48
N ARG A 211 -4.24 22.82 -1.59
CA ARG A 211 -3.66 22.23 -2.82
C ARG A 211 -2.70 21.16 -2.37
N LEU A 212 -2.99 19.90 -2.72
CA LEU A 212 -2.22 18.74 -2.25
C LEU A 212 -0.74 19.14 -2.27
N PRO A 213 -0.02 19.09 -1.12
CA PRO A 213 1.36 19.52 -1.08
C PRO A 213 2.08 18.85 -2.25
N LYS A 214 2.82 19.62 -3.05
CA LYS A 214 3.59 19.11 -4.22
C LYS A 214 4.43 17.87 -3.88
N GLN A 215 4.72 17.65 -2.59
CA GLN A 215 5.35 16.46 -2.01
C GLN A 215 4.57 15.14 -2.19
N ARG A 216 3.23 15.10 -2.14
CA ARG A 216 2.48 13.82 -2.34
C ARG A 216 2.39 13.41 -3.80
N ARG A 217 2.50 14.37 -4.73
CA ARG A 217 2.73 14.09 -6.15
C ARG A 217 4.09 13.40 -6.36
N ALA A 218 5.10 13.67 -5.53
CA ALA A 218 6.39 12.99 -5.61
C ALA A 218 6.30 11.53 -5.11
N THR A 219 5.54 11.24 -4.05
CA THR A 219 5.30 9.85 -3.62
C THR A 219 4.48 9.05 -4.64
N ARG A 220 3.50 9.70 -5.30
CA ARG A 220 2.69 9.12 -6.38
C ARG A 220 3.47 8.94 -7.67
N ILE A 221 4.29 9.91 -8.08
CA ILE A 221 5.23 9.79 -9.21
C ILE A 221 6.29 8.73 -8.89
N ARG A 222 6.75 8.59 -7.64
CA ARG A 222 7.64 7.49 -7.23
C ARG A 222 6.95 6.13 -7.28
N SER A 223 5.73 6.00 -6.80
CA SER A 223 4.96 4.75 -6.92
C SER A 223 4.61 4.42 -8.37
N LEU A 224 4.27 5.40 -9.21
CA LEU A 224 4.03 5.23 -10.63
C LEU A 224 5.31 4.91 -11.40
N ALA A 225 6.42 5.58 -11.10
CA ALA A 225 7.74 5.30 -11.67
C ALA A 225 8.24 3.94 -11.21
N GLN A 226 8.01 3.55 -9.95
CA GLN A 226 8.38 2.25 -9.38
C GLN A 226 7.49 1.14 -9.94
N ASN A 227 6.18 1.35 -10.13
CA ASN A 227 5.29 0.37 -10.75
C ASN A 227 5.50 0.27 -12.29
N GLN A 228 5.83 1.38 -12.96
CA GLN A 228 6.28 1.37 -14.36
C GLN A 228 7.68 0.76 -14.50
N LEU A 229 8.59 0.98 -13.54
CA LEU A 229 9.85 0.25 -13.41
C LEU A 229 9.56 -1.24 -13.19
N MET A 230 8.66 -1.66 -12.30
CA MET A 230 8.32 -3.08 -12.10
C MET A 230 7.67 -3.71 -13.34
N ALA A 231 6.85 -2.97 -14.09
CA ALA A 231 6.19 -3.46 -15.30
C ALA A 231 7.11 -3.46 -16.54
N SER A 232 8.20 -2.71 -16.51
CA SER A 232 9.28 -2.71 -17.52
C SER A 232 10.57 -3.37 -17.04
N ALA A 233 10.60 -3.84 -15.80
CA ALA A 233 11.80 -4.30 -15.15
C ALA A 233 12.20 -5.62 -15.75
N ASP A 234 13.50 -5.70 -16.02
CA ASP A 234 14.19 -6.95 -16.19
C ASP A 234 13.85 -7.88 -14.99
N PRO A 235 13.12 -8.99 -15.21
CA PRO A 235 12.77 -9.92 -14.14
C PRO A 235 14.00 -10.46 -13.41
N GLU A 236 15.20 -10.33 -13.98
CA GLU A 236 16.46 -10.68 -13.34
C GLU A 236 16.89 -9.74 -12.19
N ARG A 237 16.18 -8.63 -11.93
CA ARG A 237 16.54 -7.68 -10.85
C ARG A 237 15.76 -7.86 -9.54
N TRP A 238 14.75 -8.73 -9.53
CA TRP A 238 13.82 -8.86 -8.41
C TRP A 238 13.90 -10.23 -7.76
N PHE A 239 14.08 -10.23 -6.44
CA PHE A 239 14.21 -11.46 -5.65
C PHE A 239 13.39 -11.35 -4.38
N SER A 240 12.74 -12.42 -3.95
CA SER A 240 12.17 -12.40 -2.61
C SER A 240 13.28 -12.32 -1.57
N ARG A 241 13.01 -11.62 -0.47
CA ARG A 241 13.96 -11.57 0.66
C ARG A 241 14.36 -12.98 1.13
N GLN A 242 13.41 -13.92 1.13
CA GLN A 242 13.65 -15.30 1.54
C GLN A 242 14.63 -16.01 0.60
N GLU A 243 14.56 -15.79 -0.71
CA GLU A 243 15.51 -16.37 -1.67
C GLU A 243 16.92 -15.82 -1.45
N ILE A 244 17.05 -14.51 -1.19
CA ILE A 244 18.35 -13.90 -0.90
C ILE A 244 18.90 -14.46 0.41
N GLU A 245 18.11 -14.46 1.49
CA GLU A 245 18.52 -14.98 2.79
C GLU A 245 18.86 -16.48 2.74
N ALA A 246 18.11 -17.29 1.98
CA ALA A 246 18.40 -18.71 1.79
C ALA A 246 19.69 -18.96 0.99
N ALA A 247 20.11 -18.00 0.16
CA ALA A 247 21.36 -18.05 -0.56
C ALA A 247 22.57 -17.61 0.30
N LEU A 248 22.36 -17.00 1.47
CA LEU A 248 23.45 -16.54 2.34
C LEU A 248 23.81 -17.62 3.37
N PRO A 249 25.05 -18.14 3.38
CA PRO A 249 25.53 -18.99 4.46
C PRO A 249 25.50 -18.25 5.80
N SER A 250 24.92 -18.86 6.83
CA SER A 250 24.93 -18.46 8.26
C SER A 250 25.30 -16.99 8.52
N PHE A 251 24.30 -16.10 8.52
CA PHE A 251 24.50 -14.67 8.75
C PHE A 251 23.84 -14.20 10.05
N SER A 252 24.38 -13.13 10.63
CA SER A 252 23.67 -12.33 11.62
C SER A 252 23.04 -11.11 10.92
N ASN A 253 21.90 -10.63 11.42
CA ASN A 253 21.28 -9.41 10.89
C ASN A 253 21.43 -8.27 11.90
N MET A 254 22.14 -7.22 11.50
CA MET A 254 22.27 -6.00 12.28
C MET A 254 21.66 -4.83 11.50
N ARG A 255 20.41 -4.48 11.85
CA ARG A 255 19.70 -3.31 11.28
C ARG A 255 19.60 -3.32 9.75
N GLY A 256 19.45 -4.50 9.16
CA GLY A 256 19.40 -4.69 7.70
C GLY A 256 20.72 -5.10 7.08
N PHE A 257 21.84 -4.95 7.79
CA PHE A 257 23.13 -5.50 7.35
C PHE A 257 23.17 -7.00 7.63
N CYS A 258 23.42 -7.78 6.59
CA CYS A 258 23.78 -9.18 6.69
C CYS A 258 25.26 -9.23 7.02
N LEU A 259 25.62 -9.82 8.15
CA LEU A 259 27.01 -9.98 8.54
C LEU A 259 27.38 -11.47 8.48
N ALA A 260 28.52 -11.78 7.87
CA ALA A 260 29.08 -13.12 7.86
C ALA A 260 30.44 -13.13 8.54
N ARG A 261 30.75 -14.25 9.20
CA ARG A 261 32.03 -14.44 9.88
C ARG A 261 32.99 -15.20 8.98
N ASP A 262 34.20 -14.69 8.86
CA ASP A 262 35.34 -15.43 8.37
C ASP A 262 35.92 -16.27 9.52
N GLU A 263 35.99 -17.60 9.36
CA GLU A 263 36.40 -18.50 10.44
C GLU A 263 37.91 -18.45 10.70
N ASP A 264 38.72 -18.20 9.68
CA ASP A 264 40.18 -18.23 9.77
C ASP A 264 40.72 -16.98 10.48
N LEU A 265 40.18 -15.81 10.14
CA LEU A 265 40.57 -14.52 10.73
C LEU A 265 39.69 -14.14 11.94
N ASN A 266 38.60 -14.87 12.17
CA ASN A 266 37.60 -14.58 13.21
C ASN A 266 37.09 -13.13 13.16
N VAL A 267 36.86 -12.62 11.95
CA VAL A 267 36.30 -11.29 11.69
C VAL A 267 34.87 -11.41 11.17
N GLU A 268 33.99 -10.48 11.55
CA GLU A 268 32.62 -10.43 11.04
C GLU A 268 32.48 -9.22 10.12
N LEU A 269 32.05 -9.45 8.88
CA LEU A 269 32.02 -8.45 7.81
C LEU A 269 30.63 -8.36 7.17
N ALA A 270 30.27 -7.16 6.71
CA ALA A 270 29.00 -6.94 6.02
C ALA A 270 29.02 -7.48 4.59
N THR A 271 28.02 -8.29 4.23
CA THR A 271 27.95 -8.99 2.94
C THR A 271 26.76 -8.56 2.10
N CYS A 272 25.68 -8.10 2.73
CA CYS A 272 24.58 -7.42 2.05
C CYS A 272 23.89 -6.41 2.95
N LEU A 273 23.14 -5.52 2.33
CA LEU A 273 22.31 -4.52 3.01
C LEU A 273 20.88 -4.55 2.48
N PHE A 274 19.93 -4.85 3.35
CA PHE A 274 18.50 -4.74 3.07
C PHE A 274 17.96 -3.40 3.58
N LEU A 275 17.49 -2.58 2.65
CA LEU A 275 16.89 -1.29 2.92
C LEU A 275 15.39 -1.33 2.74
N HIS A 276 14.70 -0.84 3.78
CA HIS A 276 13.27 -0.64 3.74
C HIS A 276 12.92 0.78 3.35
N HIS A 277 12.04 0.95 2.36
CA HIS A 277 11.70 2.27 1.82
C HIS A 277 11.13 3.24 2.87
N GLU A 278 10.29 2.74 3.80
CA GLU A 278 9.75 3.64 4.82
C GLU A 278 10.79 4.04 5.85
N GLN A 279 11.83 3.21 6.09
CA GLN A 279 12.85 3.45 7.12
C GLN A 279 14.05 4.22 6.60
N ASN A 280 14.25 4.23 5.28
CA ASN A 280 15.40 4.86 4.61
C ASN A 280 14.93 5.90 3.57
N PRO A 281 14.19 6.94 3.98
CA PRO A 281 13.53 7.86 3.04
C PRO A 281 14.49 8.67 2.16
N LEU A 282 15.79 8.69 2.48
CA LEU A 282 16.81 9.48 1.79
C LEU A 282 17.65 8.66 0.79
N PHE A 283 17.53 7.34 0.78
CA PHE A 283 18.51 6.51 0.07
C PHE A 283 18.49 6.70 -1.45
N LEU A 284 17.31 6.70 -2.07
CA LEU A 284 17.21 6.80 -3.52
C LEU A 284 17.65 8.17 -4.08
N ASP A 285 17.51 9.24 -3.29
CA ASP A 285 17.84 10.60 -3.74
C ASP A 285 19.27 11.03 -3.36
N HIS A 286 19.79 10.47 -2.27
CA HIS A 286 21.02 10.95 -1.63
C HIS A 286 22.03 9.85 -1.30
N ALA A 287 21.70 8.58 -1.57
CA ALA A 287 22.48 7.42 -1.13
C ALA A 287 22.80 7.48 0.38
N ALA A 288 21.87 8.02 1.18
CA ALA A 288 22.02 8.16 2.62
C ALA A 288 21.16 7.11 3.34
N CYS A 289 21.81 6.18 4.05
CA CYS A 289 21.16 5.13 4.84
C CYS A 289 20.90 5.61 6.27
N CYS A 290 19.73 5.29 6.82
CA CYS A 290 19.32 5.68 8.17
C CYS A 290 19.48 4.51 9.15
N ILE A 291 20.39 4.65 10.11
CA ILE A 291 20.64 3.64 11.15
C ILE A 291 20.11 4.12 12.50
N TYR A 292 19.26 3.33 13.14
CA TYR A 292 18.67 3.68 14.44
C TYR A 292 19.45 2.98 15.56
N ALA A 293 20.62 3.54 15.87
CA ALA A 293 21.61 3.02 16.80
C ALA A 293 22.36 4.19 17.45
N ASP A 294 23.09 3.92 18.53
CA ASP A 294 24.00 4.92 19.11
C ASP A 294 25.32 5.03 18.31
N ASP A 295 26.14 6.03 18.64
CA ASP A 295 27.37 6.32 17.90
C ASP A 295 28.36 5.14 17.98
N GLU A 296 28.43 4.44 19.12
CA GLU A 296 29.33 3.30 19.33
C GLU A 296 28.92 2.09 18.45
N GLU A 297 27.64 1.76 18.41
CA GLU A 297 27.09 0.72 17.54
C GLU A 297 27.32 1.04 16.04
N VAL A 298 27.22 2.31 15.64
CA VAL A 298 27.43 2.72 14.25
C VAL A 298 28.91 2.72 13.88
N GLU A 299 29.80 3.16 14.76
CA GLU A 299 31.25 3.06 14.55
C GLU A 299 31.70 1.60 14.42
N GLU A 300 31.14 0.71 15.25
CA GLU A 300 31.36 -0.74 15.14
C GLU A 300 30.88 -1.29 13.80
N LEU A 301 29.66 -0.91 13.37
CA LEU A 301 29.12 -1.30 12.07
C LEU A 301 30.04 -0.82 10.93
N MET A 302 30.45 0.45 10.94
CA MET A 302 31.35 1.00 9.92
C MET A 302 32.69 0.24 9.86
N ARG A 303 33.21 -0.19 11.01
CA ARG A 303 34.42 -1.00 11.07
C ARG A 303 34.23 -2.36 10.40
N ARG A 304 33.07 -3.01 10.60
CA ARG A 304 32.71 -4.30 9.97
C ARG A 304 32.36 -4.18 8.49
N CYS A 305 31.89 -3.02 8.06
CA CYS A 305 31.62 -2.73 6.65
C CYS A 305 32.88 -2.40 5.86
N GLY A 306 33.98 -2.00 6.51
CA GLY A 306 35.22 -1.63 5.82
C GLY A 306 35.01 -0.57 4.73
N LYS A 307 35.85 -0.63 3.70
CA LYS A 307 35.74 0.19 2.47
C LYS A 307 35.38 -0.65 1.24
N HIS A 308 34.81 -1.84 1.45
CA HIS A 308 34.42 -2.71 0.33
C HIS A 308 33.01 -2.40 -0.15
N ALA A 309 32.73 -2.85 -1.38
CA ALA A 309 31.42 -2.68 -1.98
C ALA A 309 30.43 -3.71 -1.40
N ILE A 310 29.29 -3.23 -0.93
CA ILE A 310 28.22 -4.04 -0.33
C ILE A 310 27.01 -4.05 -1.26
N PRO A 311 26.53 -5.22 -1.71
CA PRO A 311 25.27 -5.37 -2.42
C PRO A 311 24.08 -4.78 -1.63
N VAL A 312 23.33 -3.87 -2.24
CA VAL A 312 22.17 -3.22 -1.64
C VAL A 312 20.88 -3.69 -2.28
N PHE A 313 19.95 -4.14 -1.44
CA PHE A 313 18.61 -4.58 -1.83
C PHE A 313 17.57 -3.64 -1.24
N TRP A 314 16.59 -3.26 -2.04
CA TRP A 314 15.56 -2.29 -1.69
C TRP A 314 14.16 -2.87 -1.80
N GLY A 315 13.36 -2.74 -0.75
CA GLY A 315 12.02 -3.31 -0.77
C GLY A 315 11.02 -2.69 0.21
N GLN A 316 9.78 -3.16 0.12
CA GLN A 316 8.76 -2.93 1.16
C GLN A 316 8.90 -4.00 2.26
N GLY A 317 8.49 -3.66 3.47
CA GLY A 317 8.94 -4.33 4.69
C GLY A 317 7.98 -5.42 5.12
N GLY A 318 8.51 -6.37 5.89
CA GLY A 318 7.74 -7.40 6.59
C GLY A 318 6.91 -8.32 5.68
N GLY A 319 7.50 -9.43 5.20
CA GLY A 319 6.79 -10.46 4.45
C GLY A 319 7.62 -11.02 3.29
N PRO A 320 7.03 -11.88 2.44
CA PRO A 320 7.63 -12.37 1.19
C PRO A 320 7.63 -11.27 0.13
N VAL A 321 8.20 -10.12 0.45
CA VAL A 321 8.21 -8.94 -0.42
C VAL A 321 9.42 -9.02 -1.35
N MET A 322 9.17 -8.73 -2.63
CA MET A 322 10.21 -8.63 -3.65
C MET A 322 11.16 -7.47 -3.32
N GLN A 323 12.44 -7.74 -3.44
CA GLN A 323 13.54 -6.80 -3.27
C GLN A 323 14.13 -6.49 -4.64
N GLU A 324 14.36 -5.21 -4.90
CA GLU A 324 15.09 -4.71 -6.06
C GLU A 324 16.58 -4.65 -5.72
N PHE A 325 17.43 -5.22 -6.57
CA PHE A 325 18.86 -5.03 -6.45
C PHE A 325 19.26 -3.64 -7.00
N LEU A 326 19.77 -2.77 -6.12
CA LEU A 326 20.18 -1.40 -6.48
C LEU A 326 21.65 -1.30 -6.92
N GLY A 327 22.39 -2.42 -6.88
CA GLY A 327 23.83 -2.47 -7.11
C GLY A 327 24.64 -2.47 -5.82
N SER A 328 25.96 -2.28 -5.95
CA SER A 328 26.90 -2.34 -4.83
C SER A 328 27.35 -0.95 -4.40
N TYR A 329 27.42 -0.73 -3.09
CA TYR A 329 27.71 0.56 -2.48
C TYR A 329 28.79 0.44 -1.40
N GLU A 330 29.65 1.44 -1.31
CA GLU A 330 30.62 1.62 -0.22
C GLU A 330 30.08 2.64 0.78
N ILE A 331 30.33 2.43 2.07
CA ILE A 331 30.07 3.45 3.10
C ILE A 331 31.24 4.45 3.10
N VAL A 332 30.93 5.71 2.82
CA VAL A 332 31.94 6.79 2.74
C VAL A 332 32.22 7.35 4.12
N GLU A 333 31.17 7.75 4.83
CA GLU A 333 31.27 8.40 6.13
C GLU A 333 29.94 8.38 6.90
N MET A 334 30.01 8.59 8.21
CA MET A 334 28.86 8.96 9.02
C MET A 334 28.72 10.48 9.00
N LEU A 335 27.57 10.97 8.58
CA LEU A 335 27.31 12.40 8.48
C LEU A 335 27.13 13.01 9.87
N PRO A 336 27.72 14.18 10.16
CA PRO A 336 27.53 14.85 11.44
C PRO A 336 26.07 15.31 11.60
N LEU A 337 25.58 15.39 12.84
CA LEU A 337 24.20 15.85 13.14
C LEU A 337 23.89 17.27 12.62
N SER A 338 24.91 18.07 12.33
CA SER A 338 24.78 19.40 11.72
C SER A 338 24.57 19.37 10.20
N HIS A 339 24.63 18.19 9.57
CA HIS A 339 24.46 18.04 8.13
C HIS A 339 23.02 18.31 7.71
N SER A 340 22.82 19.02 6.59
CA SER A 340 21.49 19.46 6.13
C SER A 340 20.51 18.33 5.84
N LEU A 341 21.00 17.10 5.60
CA LEU A 341 20.13 15.93 5.41
C LEU A 341 19.35 15.54 6.67
N TYR A 342 19.81 15.93 7.86
CA TYR A 342 19.03 15.76 9.09
C TYR A 342 17.74 16.61 9.10
N GLU A 343 17.76 17.73 8.36
CA GLU A 343 16.62 18.63 8.18
C GLU A 343 15.77 18.29 6.94
N ALA A 344 16.14 17.22 6.21
CA ALA A 344 15.41 16.82 5.02
C ALA A 344 13.94 16.53 5.38
N PRO A 345 12.95 17.12 4.67
CA PRO A 345 11.54 16.97 5.02
C PRO A 345 11.08 15.50 5.12
N ALA A 346 11.58 14.64 4.24
CA ALA A 346 11.24 13.22 4.22
C ALA A 346 11.73 12.48 5.48
N LEU A 347 12.93 12.79 5.97
CA LEU A 347 13.45 12.23 7.22
C LEU A 347 12.69 12.78 8.43
N CYS A 348 12.46 14.10 8.47
CA CYS A 348 11.69 14.73 9.55
C CYS A 348 10.27 14.14 9.67
N GLU A 349 9.57 13.97 8.55
CA GLU A 349 8.26 13.31 8.52
C GLU A 349 8.33 11.87 9.00
N HIS A 350 9.35 11.12 8.56
CA HIS A 350 9.57 9.75 9.01
C HIS A 350 9.78 9.66 10.53
N LEU A 351 10.67 10.49 11.08
CA LEU A 351 10.94 10.53 12.52
C LEU A 351 9.71 10.95 13.32
N GLN A 352 8.91 11.88 12.82
CA GLN A 352 7.62 12.23 13.46
C GLN A 352 6.66 11.04 13.48
N ARG A 353 6.55 10.27 12.40
CA ARG A 353 5.71 9.06 12.35
C ARG A 353 6.21 8.00 13.34
N LEU A 354 7.52 7.76 13.40
CA LEU A 354 8.10 6.83 14.36
C LEU A 354 7.86 7.24 15.80
N ARG A 355 8.04 8.53 16.15
CA ARG A 355 7.76 9.07 17.48
C ARG A 355 6.30 8.89 17.90
N ARG A 356 5.35 8.97 16.97
CA ARG A 356 3.92 8.73 17.26
C ARG A 356 3.61 7.26 17.53
N ARG A 357 4.35 6.35 16.89
CA ARG A 357 4.11 4.89 16.98
C ARG A 357 4.88 4.23 18.13
N SER A 358 6.09 4.71 18.43
CA SER A 358 6.94 4.14 19.48
C SER A 358 6.56 4.70 20.86
N ARG A 359 6.37 3.80 21.83
CA ARG A 359 6.25 4.16 23.25
C ARG A 359 7.60 4.25 23.96
N ARG A 360 8.67 3.77 23.31
CA ARG A 360 10.04 3.77 23.87
C ARG A 360 10.80 5.01 23.40
N PRO A 361 11.68 5.56 24.26
CA PRO A 361 12.67 6.53 23.81
C PRO A 361 13.40 5.96 22.60
N MET A 362 13.45 6.72 21.53
CA MET A 362 14.16 6.34 20.31
C MET A 362 15.51 7.04 20.30
N THR A 363 16.57 6.26 20.07
CA THR A 363 17.83 6.81 19.60
C THR A 363 17.59 7.55 18.28
N GLY A 364 18.23 8.71 18.11
CA GLY A 364 18.16 9.44 16.85
C GLY A 364 18.71 8.59 15.70
N PRO A 365 18.31 8.84 14.44
CA PRO A 365 18.96 8.18 13.33
C PRO A 365 20.40 8.69 13.20
N GLN A 366 21.33 7.81 12.86
CA GLN A 366 22.61 8.15 12.26
C GLN A 366 22.47 8.02 10.75
N LEU A 367 23.06 8.95 10.01
CA LEU A 367 23.05 8.93 8.56
C LEU A 367 24.40 8.47 8.04
N LEU A 368 24.41 7.33 7.34
CA LEU A 368 25.59 6.82 6.65
C LEU A 368 25.52 7.24 5.19
N GLN A 369 26.49 8.05 4.75
CA GLN A 369 26.63 8.41 3.35
C GLN A 369 27.25 7.24 2.60
N MET A 370 26.60 6.81 1.53
CA MET A 370 27.07 5.74 0.67
C MET A 370 27.42 6.26 -0.72
N LYS A 371 28.28 5.52 -1.41
CA LYS A 371 28.70 5.80 -2.79
C LYS A 371 28.51 4.54 -3.63
N TYR A 372 27.87 4.71 -4.79
CA TYR A 372 27.74 3.64 -5.77
C TYR A 372 29.11 3.25 -6.33
N VAL A 373 29.38 1.95 -6.40
CA VAL A 373 30.65 1.40 -6.91
C VAL A 373 30.43 0.87 -8.32
N GLU A 374 30.78 1.70 -9.31
CA GLU A 374 30.63 1.37 -10.73
C GLU A 374 31.58 0.25 -11.19
N ALA A 375 32.76 0.14 -10.55
CA ALA A 375 33.74 -0.91 -10.82
C ALA A 375 33.19 -2.33 -10.61
N ALA A 376 32.08 -2.49 -9.89
CA ALA A 376 31.38 -3.77 -9.77
C ALA A 376 30.79 -4.27 -11.11
N LEU A 377 30.62 -3.38 -12.11
CA LEU A 377 30.13 -3.74 -13.45
C LEU A 377 31.23 -4.26 -14.38
N GLU A 378 32.49 -3.91 -14.11
CA GLU A 378 33.64 -4.26 -14.97
C GLU A 378 34.59 -5.30 -14.32
N SER A 379 34.38 -5.64 -13.05
CA SER A 379 35.24 -6.54 -12.29
C SER A 379 34.57 -7.87 -11.95
N GLU A 380 35.35 -8.83 -11.47
CA GLU A 380 34.87 -10.11 -10.90
C GLU A 380 34.07 -9.94 -9.60
N TYR A 381 33.72 -8.70 -9.19
CA TYR A 381 32.85 -8.48 -8.06
C TYR A 381 31.50 -9.13 -8.34
N PRO A 382 31.06 -10.04 -7.49
CA PRO A 382 29.89 -10.79 -7.84
C PRO A 382 28.63 -9.94 -7.61
N GLU A 383 27.76 -9.87 -8.63
CA GLU A 383 26.60 -8.97 -8.65
C GLU A 383 25.71 -9.16 -7.41
N HIS A 384 25.21 -10.38 -7.17
CA HIS A 384 24.37 -10.70 -6.01
C HIS A 384 24.22 -12.23 -5.83
N PRO A 385 23.80 -12.73 -4.64
CA PRO A 385 23.90 -14.16 -4.33
C PRO A 385 22.94 -15.02 -5.17
N CYS A 386 21.75 -14.51 -5.51
CA CYS A 386 20.76 -15.25 -6.30
C CYS A 386 21.14 -15.50 -7.77
N LYS A 387 22.17 -14.81 -8.33
CA LYS A 387 22.67 -15.06 -9.68
C LYS A 387 23.83 -16.07 -9.72
N CYS A 388 24.32 -16.48 -8.56
CA CYS A 388 25.47 -17.36 -8.46
C CYS A 388 25.03 -18.81 -8.42
N SER A 389 25.66 -19.65 -9.22
CA SER A 389 25.45 -21.12 -9.18
C SER A 389 25.92 -21.73 -7.86
N ASP A 390 26.86 -21.06 -7.17
CA ASP A 390 27.37 -21.42 -5.84
C ASP A 390 27.37 -20.19 -4.92
N PRO A 391 26.33 -20.00 -4.10
CA PRO A 391 26.25 -18.90 -3.15
C PRO A 391 27.31 -18.94 -2.04
N SER A 392 27.90 -20.10 -1.76
CA SER A 392 29.00 -20.21 -0.79
C SER A 392 30.28 -19.63 -1.40
N ALA A 393 30.60 -19.98 -2.65
CA ALA A 393 31.72 -19.37 -3.36
C ALA A 393 31.53 -17.85 -3.51
N TRP A 394 30.30 -17.40 -3.78
CA TRP A 394 29.95 -15.97 -3.80
C TRP A 394 30.28 -15.27 -2.49
N LEU A 395 29.87 -15.86 -1.36
CA LEU A 395 30.13 -15.28 -0.05
C LEU A 395 31.64 -15.21 0.21
N GLN A 396 32.38 -16.28 -0.10
CA GLN A 396 33.82 -16.33 0.09
C GLN A 396 34.54 -15.25 -0.74
N GLU A 397 34.06 -14.96 -1.95
CA GLU A 397 34.58 -13.88 -2.79
C GLU A 397 34.40 -12.50 -2.15
N ILE A 398 33.19 -12.20 -1.65
CA ILE A 398 32.92 -10.93 -0.95
C ILE A 398 33.79 -10.80 0.30
N LEU A 399 33.88 -11.86 1.10
CA LEU A 399 34.71 -11.87 2.31
C LEU A 399 36.18 -11.66 1.96
N ARG A 400 36.71 -12.37 0.95
CA ARG A 400 38.10 -12.21 0.50
C ARG A 400 38.38 -10.76 0.09
N ASN A 401 37.54 -10.17 -0.75
CA ASN A 401 37.70 -8.79 -1.21
C ASN A 401 37.64 -7.77 -0.04
N ALA A 402 36.75 -8.00 0.91
CA ALA A 402 36.65 -7.18 2.12
C ALA A 402 37.92 -7.30 3.00
N ILE A 403 38.42 -8.51 3.20
CA ILE A 403 39.64 -8.80 3.96
C ILE A 403 40.87 -8.16 3.30
N GLU A 404 41.04 -8.32 1.98
CA GLU A 404 42.16 -7.73 1.24
C GLU A 404 42.21 -6.20 1.41
N LEU A 405 41.05 -5.54 1.35
CA LEU A 405 40.94 -4.10 1.57
C LEU A 405 41.28 -3.70 3.02
N LEU A 406 40.85 -4.49 4.00
CA LEU A 406 41.17 -4.25 5.42
C LEU A 406 42.65 -4.48 5.73
N VAL A 407 43.30 -5.45 5.09
CA VAL A 407 44.75 -5.66 5.19
C VAL A 407 45.49 -4.50 4.52
N ALA A 408 45.06 -4.07 3.33
CA ALA A 408 45.65 -2.96 2.60
C ALA A 408 45.53 -1.62 3.34
N SER A 409 44.45 -1.41 4.10
CA SER A 409 44.27 -0.22 4.94
C SER A 409 45.04 -0.28 6.27
N GLY A 410 45.69 -1.40 6.59
CA GLY A 410 46.35 -1.64 7.87
C GLY A 410 45.37 -1.83 9.04
N SER A 411 44.09 -2.08 8.74
CA SER A 411 43.05 -2.33 9.74
C SER A 411 43.09 -3.76 10.28
N LEU A 412 43.69 -4.69 9.52
CA LEU A 412 44.03 -6.04 9.95
C LEU A 412 45.55 -6.23 9.86
N SER A 413 46.17 -6.75 10.92
CA SER A 413 47.55 -7.22 10.86
C SER A 413 47.57 -8.58 10.16
N ALA A 414 48.35 -8.67 9.08
CA ALA A 414 48.55 -9.88 8.28
C ALA A 414 49.12 -11.06 9.08
#